data_AF-A0A9E2MIL2-F1
#
_entry.id   AF-A0A9E2MIL2-F1
#
_cell.length_a   1.000
_cell.length_b   1.000
_cell.length_c   1.000
_cell.angle_alpha   90.00
_cell.angle_beta   90.00
_cell.angle_gamma   90.00
#
_symmetry.space_group_name_H-M   'P 1'
#
loop_
_entity.id
_entity.type
_entity.pdbx_description
1 polymer ?
#
loop_
_entity_poly.entity_id
_entity_poly.type
_entity_poly.pdbx_seq_one_letter_code
_entity_poly.pdbx_strand_id
1 'polypeptide(L)'
;MTTSKSKIFAYFIAGIFGGTILGIAAFLTMTNYGGNYGCSPFIDSLFGTAGYESCGSFGALIGILVGCIIGITIISKAKITKYSKIAIYLLLGSFLLPFIYGVIIFWPPFEDGDLLIVPPIVLLFMLFSAIPSLLITGVINWQKFLRRKQ
;
A
#
# COMPACT_ATOMS: atom_id res chain seq x y z
N MET A 1 20.69 -15.66 -6.41
CA MET A 1 19.40 -15.42 -7.10
C MET A 1 19.76 -14.73 -8.40
N THR A 2 19.62 -15.40 -9.55
CA THR A 2 20.10 -14.90 -10.85
C THR A 2 19.49 -13.53 -11.13
N THR A 3 20.30 -12.55 -11.52
CA THR A 3 20.06 -11.09 -11.51
C THR A 3 18.69 -10.66 -12.06
N SER A 4 18.13 -11.43 -13.01
CA SER A 4 16.78 -11.26 -13.56
C SER A 4 15.65 -11.39 -12.51
N LYS A 5 15.70 -12.40 -11.62
CA LYS A 5 14.65 -12.62 -10.62
C LYS A 5 14.58 -11.50 -9.57
N SER A 6 15.73 -11.03 -9.10
CA SER A 6 15.80 -9.92 -8.15
C SER A 6 15.37 -8.59 -8.76
N LYS A 7 15.57 -8.42 -10.07
CA LYS A 7 15.12 -7.25 -10.84
C LYS A 7 13.59 -7.23 -10.98
N ILE A 8 12.98 -8.35 -11.37
CA ILE A 8 11.51 -8.48 -11.42
C ILE A 8 10.89 -8.25 -10.05
N PHE A 9 11.48 -8.83 -9.00
CA PHE A 9 11.02 -8.61 -7.63
C PHE A 9 11.09 -7.13 -7.24
N ALA A 10 12.18 -6.43 -7.57
CA ALA A 10 12.30 -5.00 -7.31
C ALA A 10 11.26 -4.16 -8.06
N TYR A 11 10.90 -4.52 -9.29
CA TYR A 11 9.83 -3.84 -10.03
C TYR A 11 8.47 -4.05 -9.38
N PHE A 12 8.16 -5.27 -8.99
CA PHE A 12 6.92 -5.59 -8.29
C PHE A 12 6.80 -4.80 -6.98
N ILE A 13 7.85 -4.80 -6.15
CA ILE A 13 7.85 -4.03 -4.90
C ILE A 13 7.80 -2.52 -5.15
N ALA A 14 8.45 -2.02 -6.19
CA ALA A 14 8.36 -0.61 -6.57
C ALA A 14 6.94 -0.21 -6.99
N GLY A 15 6.22 -1.10 -7.66
CA GLY A 15 4.81 -0.94 -7.94
C GLY A 15 3.99 -0.83 -6.65
N ILE A 16 4.17 -1.77 -5.72
CA ILE A 16 3.50 -1.71 -4.40
C ILE A 16 3.79 -0.38 -3.71
N PHE A 17 5.05 0.02 -3.61
CA PHE A 17 5.45 1.27 -2.96
C PHE A 17 4.86 2.51 -3.61
N GLY A 18 4.94 2.62 -4.94
CA GLY A 18 4.36 3.74 -5.69
C GLY A 18 2.83 3.78 -5.55
N GLY A 19 2.19 2.61 -5.61
CA GLY A 19 0.75 2.46 -5.41
C GLY A 19 0.33 2.87 -4.00
N THR A 20 1.09 2.51 -2.97
CA THR A 20 0.83 2.94 -1.59
C THR A 20 0.90 4.46 -1.45
N ILE A 21 1.96 5.10 -1.95
CA ILE A 21 2.12 6.57 -1.83
C ILE A 21 1.00 7.30 -2.56
N LEU A 22 0.79 7.00 -3.83
CA LEU A 22 -0.20 7.71 -4.63
C LEU A 22 -1.63 7.31 -4.27
N GLY A 23 -1.85 6.08 -3.80
CA GLY A 23 -3.12 5.65 -3.22
C GLY A 23 -3.49 6.49 -2.01
N ILE A 24 -2.58 6.66 -1.05
CA ILE A 24 -2.81 7.50 0.13
C ILE A 24 -3.03 8.97 -0.28
N ALA A 25 -2.17 9.52 -1.15
CA ALA A 25 -2.30 10.91 -1.59
C ALA A 25 -3.65 11.15 -2.30
N ALA A 26 -4.03 10.28 -3.24
CA ALA A 26 -5.27 10.39 -3.99
C ALA A 26 -6.51 10.16 -3.11
N PHE A 27 -6.44 9.24 -2.14
CA PHE A 27 -7.46 9.06 -1.12
C PHE A 27 -7.74 10.37 -0.39
N LEU A 28 -6.69 11.03 0.12
CA LEU A 28 -6.85 12.27 0.90
C LEU A 28 -7.39 13.42 0.04
N THR A 29 -6.88 13.59 -1.17
CA THR A 29 -7.36 14.65 -2.06
C THR A 29 -8.82 14.44 -2.44
N MET A 30 -9.22 13.19 -2.71
CA MET A 30 -10.59 12.89 -3.13
C MET A 30 -11.57 12.84 -1.97
N THR A 31 -11.15 12.40 -0.79
CA THR A 31 -11.94 12.51 0.45
C THR A 31 -12.24 13.98 0.75
N ASN A 32 -11.22 14.85 0.69
CA ASN A 32 -11.41 16.28 0.91
C ASN A 32 -12.31 16.92 -0.17
N TYR A 33 -12.14 16.51 -1.44
CA TYR A 33 -13.03 16.94 -2.51
C TYR A 33 -14.48 16.47 -2.27
N GLY A 34 -14.68 15.18 -1.99
CA GLY A 34 -16.00 14.58 -1.76
C GLY A 34 -16.70 15.13 -0.52
N GLY A 35 -15.96 15.53 0.52
CA GLY A 35 -16.52 16.19 1.69
C GLY A 35 -17.00 17.62 1.43
N ASN A 36 -16.38 18.35 0.50
CA ASN A 36 -16.72 19.75 0.21
C ASN A 36 -17.69 19.92 -0.97
N TYR A 37 -17.61 19.04 -1.97
CA TYR A 37 -18.34 19.18 -3.24
C TYR A 37 -19.28 18.01 -3.54
N GLY A 38 -19.33 17.01 -2.66
CA GLY A 38 -20.00 15.74 -2.93
C GLY A 38 -19.23 14.88 -3.91
N CYS A 39 -19.73 13.66 -4.15
CA CYS A 39 -19.16 12.74 -5.12
C CYS A 39 -20.11 12.54 -6.30
N SER A 40 -19.57 12.00 -7.41
CA SER A 40 -20.40 11.63 -8.54
C SER A 40 -21.33 10.48 -8.15
N PRO A 41 -22.63 10.51 -8.51
CA PRO A 41 -23.59 9.44 -8.21
C PRO A 41 -23.15 8.07 -8.75
N PHE A 42 -22.39 8.05 -9.84
CA PHE A 42 -21.80 6.82 -10.38
C PHE A 42 -20.77 6.21 -9.42
N ILE A 43 -19.94 7.05 -8.80
CA ILE A 43 -18.92 6.61 -7.84
C ILE A 43 -19.59 6.17 -6.54
N ASP A 44 -20.58 6.92 -6.06
CA ASP A 44 -21.38 6.54 -4.89
C ASP A 44 -22.02 5.16 -5.08
N SER A 45 -22.63 4.92 -6.25
CA SER A 45 -23.22 3.62 -6.58
C SER A 45 -22.19 2.49 -6.68
N LEU A 46 -20.95 2.78 -7.06
CA LEU A 46 -19.90 1.77 -7.19
C LEU A 46 -19.40 1.30 -5.82
N PHE A 47 -19.31 2.20 -4.85
CA PHE A 47 -18.79 1.92 -3.51
C PHE A 47 -19.88 1.70 -2.45
N GLY A 48 -21.14 1.98 -2.75
CA GLY A 48 -22.27 1.79 -1.83
C GLY A 48 -22.27 2.77 -0.65
N THR A 49 -21.46 3.82 -0.72
CA THR A 49 -21.36 4.91 0.26
C THR A 49 -21.54 6.25 -0.47
N ALA A 50 -21.75 7.33 0.27
CA ALA A 50 -22.05 8.64 -0.31
C ALA A 50 -20.99 9.69 0.05
N GLY A 51 -20.65 10.53 -0.92
CA GLY A 51 -19.85 11.74 -0.69
C GLY A 51 -18.38 11.44 -0.41
N TYR A 52 -17.91 11.75 0.79
CA TYR A 52 -16.46 11.73 1.07
C TYR A 52 -15.87 10.30 1.03
N GLU A 53 -16.62 9.29 1.50
CA GLU A 53 -16.14 7.91 1.62
C GLU A 53 -15.96 7.24 0.25
N SER A 54 -16.93 7.42 -0.64
CA SER A 54 -16.93 6.88 -2.00
C SER A 54 -15.87 7.55 -2.86
N CYS A 55 -15.76 8.88 -2.79
CA CYS A 55 -14.72 9.63 -3.51
C CYS A 55 -13.32 9.30 -2.99
N GLY A 56 -13.14 9.20 -1.66
CA GLY A 56 -11.89 8.72 -1.07
C GLY A 56 -11.51 7.34 -1.58
N SER A 57 -12.44 6.38 -1.52
CA SER A 57 -12.21 5.00 -1.98
C SER A 57 -11.87 4.92 -3.47
N PHE A 58 -12.55 5.70 -4.31
CA PHE A 58 -12.24 5.82 -5.73
C PHE A 58 -10.88 6.45 -6.00
N GLY A 59 -10.56 7.52 -5.26
CA GLY A 59 -9.25 8.16 -5.29
C GLY A 59 -8.13 7.19 -4.96
N ALA A 60 -8.29 6.41 -3.88
CA ALA A 60 -7.35 5.36 -3.52
C ALA A 60 -7.16 4.34 -4.65
N LEU A 61 -8.26 3.86 -5.24
CA LEU A 61 -8.22 2.88 -6.33
C LEU A 61 -7.40 3.40 -7.52
N ILE A 62 -7.73 4.61 -8.02
CA ILE A 62 -7.00 5.21 -9.15
C ILE A 62 -5.56 5.52 -8.77
N GLY A 63 -5.34 6.08 -7.59
CA GLY A 63 -4.02 6.41 -7.08
C GLY A 63 -3.10 5.18 -6.98
N ILE A 64 -3.63 4.05 -6.52
CA ILE A 64 -2.90 2.78 -6.48
C ILE A 64 -2.52 2.32 -7.89
N LEU A 65 -3.48 2.33 -8.83
CA LEU A 65 -3.22 1.87 -10.20
C LEU A 65 -2.16 2.73 -10.90
N VAL A 66 -2.32 4.06 -10.84
CA VAL A 66 -1.38 5.01 -11.41
C VAL A 66 -0.01 4.92 -10.71
N GLY A 67 -0.02 4.82 -9.39
CA GLY A 67 1.19 4.71 -8.58
C GLY A 67 1.98 3.44 -8.84
N CYS A 68 1.30 2.31 -9.04
CA CYS A 68 1.94 1.06 -9.45
C CYS A 68 2.68 1.23 -10.79
N ILE A 69 2.03 1.82 -11.78
CA ILE A 69 2.62 2.02 -13.12
C ILE A 69 3.83 2.97 -13.03
N ILE A 70 3.70 4.09 -12.32
CA ILE A 70 4.77 5.07 -12.13
C ILE A 70 5.96 4.44 -11.38
N GLY A 71 5.71 3.76 -10.27
CA GLY A 71 6.74 3.11 -9.46
C GLY A 71 7.54 2.06 -10.24
N ILE A 72 6.85 1.20 -10.99
CA ILE A 72 7.48 0.23 -11.90
C ILE A 72 8.30 0.97 -12.96
N THR A 73 7.75 2.01 -13.59
CA THR A 73 8.41 2.73 -14.69
C THR A 73 9.68 3.43 -14.22
N ILE A 74 9.67 4.09 -13.06
CA ILE A 74 10.83 4.78 -12.49
C ILE A 74 11.96 3.78 -12.23
N ILE A 75 11.67 2.69 -11.51
CA ILE A 75 12.69 1.68 -11.19
C ILE A 75 13.14 0.90 -12.43
N SER A 76 12.28 0.77 -13.45
CA SER A 76 12.65 0.14 -14.72
C SER A 76 13.70 0.92 -15.51
N LYS A 77 13.65 2.25 -15.43
CA LYS A 77 14.57 3.16 -16.12
C LYS A 77 15.81 3.50 -15.27
N ALA A 78 15.76 3.30 -13.96
CA ALA A 78 16.87 3.60 -13.07
C ALA A 78 18.04 2.60 -13.25
N LYS A 79 19.27 3.14 -13.34
CA LYS A 79 20.50 2.33 -13.38
C LYS A 79 20.85 1.81 -11.98
N ILE A 80 20.18 0.73 -11.57
CA ILE A 80 20.35 0.13 -10.25
C ILE A 80 21.36 -1.03 -10.30
N THR A 81 22.34 -0.99 -9.40
CA THR A 81 23.35 -2.05 -9.25
C THR A 81 22.95 -3.12 -8.23
N LYS A 82 22.14 -2.76 -7.21
CA LYS A 82 21.75 -3.65 -6.10
C LYS A 82 20.22 -3.74 -5.91
N TYR A 83 19.52 -4.36 -6.85
CA TYR A 83 18.05 -4.49 -6.85
C TYR A 83 17.48 -5.09 -5.56
N SER A 84 18.15 -6.08 -4.96
CA SER A 84 17.66 -6.71 -3.72
C SER A 84 17.61 -5.74 -2.54
N LYS A 85 18.56 -4.80 -2.43
CA LYS A 85 18.58 -3.83 -1.32
C LYS A 85 17.46 -2.81 -1.48
N ILE A 86 17.29 -2.31 -2.71
CA ILE A 86 16.24 -1.35 -3.03
C ILE A 86 14.85 -1.96 -2.79
N ALA A 87 14.64 -3.22 -3.21
CA ALA A 87 13.39 -3.91 -2.93
C ALA A 87 13.08 -4.00 -1.42
N ILE A 88 14.08 -4.27 -0.57
CA ILE A 88 13.87 -4.29 0.89
C ILE A 88 13.48 -2.91 1.41
N TYR A 89 14.17 -1.84 1.01
CA TYR A 89 13.83 -0.49 1.46
C TYR A 89 12.44 -0.04 1.00
N LEU A 90 12.09 -0.32 -0.26
CA LEU A 90 10.76 -0.02 -0.79
C LEU A 90 9.69 -0.81 -0.06
N LEU A 91 9.93 -2.10 0.23
CA LEU A 91 9.00 -2.93 0.98
C LEU A 91 8.78 -2.39 2.39
N LEU A 92 9.86 -2.06 3.11
CA LEU A 92 9.79 -1.45 4.43
C LEU A 92 9.02 -0.13 4.38
N GLY A 93 9.28 0.70 3.37
CA GLY A 93 8.55 1.93 3.12
C GLY A 93 7.05 1.70 2.90
N SER A 94 6.66 0.71 2.09
CA SER A 94 5.25 0.39 1.83
C SER A 94 4.49 -0.06 3.08
N PHE A 95 5.18 -0.65 4.06
CA PHE A 95 4.62 -0.98 5.36
C PHE A 95 4.62 0.22 6.31
N LEU A 96 5.70 0.98 6.39
CA LEU A 96 5.79 2.09 7.35
C LEU A 96 4.91 3.28 6.96
N LEU A 97 4.78 3.58 5.66
CA LEU A 97 4.03 4.74 5.17
C LEU A 97 2.56 4.75 5.59
N PRO A 98 1.75 3.69 5.36
CA PRO A 98 0.36 3.66 5.82
C PRO A 98 0.24 3.83 7.33
N PHE A 99 1.16 3.25 8.10
CA PHE A 99 1.16 3.39 9.55
C PHE A 99 1.45 4.84 9.97
N ILE A 100 2.51 5.45 9.43
CA ILE A 100 2.88 6.84 9.70
C ILE A 100 1.75 7.77 9.28
N TYR A 101 1.16 7.56 8.10
CA TYR A 101 0.04 8.37 7.63
C TYR A 101 -1.21 8.20 8.47
N GLY A 102 -1.60 6.96 8.81
CA GLY A 102 -2.73 6.70 9.69
C GLY A 102 -2.53 7.38 11.04
N VAL A 103 -1.36 7.22 11.65
CA VAL A 103 -1.06 7.84 12.93
C VAL A 103 -1.10 9.37 12.84
N ILE A 104 -0.47 9.99 11.84
CA ILE A 104 -0.36 11.46 11.72
C ILE A 104 -1.70 12.11 11.34
N ILE A 105 -2.45 11.53 10.42
CA ILE A 105 -3.71 12.12 9.93
C ILE A 105 -4.82 11.99 10.95
N PHE A 106 -4.85 10.88 11.69
CA PHE A 106 -5.76 10.70 12.81
C PHE A 106 -5.20 11.28 14.13
N TRP A 107 -4.18 12.14 14.10
CA TRP A 107 -3.50 12.62 15.33
C TRP A 107 -4.20 13.79 16.05
N PRO A 108 -5.00 14.68 15.43
CA PRO A 108 -5.81 15.60 16.27
C PRO A 108 -7.19 16.08 15.75
N PRO A 109 -8.15 16.44 16.65
CA PRO A 109 -8.20 16.20 18.09
C PRO A 109 -9.25 15.11 18.39
N PHE A 110 -8.82 13.87 18.50
CA PHE A 110 -9.65 12.90 19.20
C PHE A 110 -9.47 13.15 20.69
N GLU A 111 -10.55 13.50 21.38
CA GLU A 111 -10.60 13.71 22.82
C GLU A 111 -10.12 12.45 23.55
N ASP A 112 -8.84 12.41 23.94
CA ASP A 112 -8.14 11.53 24.90
C ASP A 112 -8.40 10.00 24.91
N GLY A 113 -9.29 9.48 24.07
CA GLY A 113 -9.78 8.09 24.08
C GLY A 113 -9.44 7.27 22.82
N ASP A 114 -9.30 7.90 21.64
CA ASP A 114 -9.12 7.16 20.38
C ASP A 114 -7.66 6.84 20.02
N LEU A 115 -6.67 7.49 20.67
CA LEU A 115 -5.25 7.23 20.45
C LEU A 115 -4.81 5.81 20.86
N LEU A 116 -5.54 5.16 21.77
CA LEU A 116 -5.32 3.76 22.14
C LEU A 116 -5.98 2.77 21.18
N ILE A 117 -6.89 3.22 20.31
CA ILE A 117 -7.74 2.35 19.48
C ILE A 117 -7.31 2.41 18.01
N VAL A 118 -7.01 3.60 17.49
CA VAL A 118 -6.70 3.81 16.07
C VAL A 118 -5.40 3.11 15.63
N PRO A 119 -4.26 3.23 16.33
CA PRO A 119 -3.02 2.57 15.90
C PRO A 119 -3.11 1.03 15.92
N PRO A 120 -3.71 0.37 16.94
CA PRO A 120 -3.94 -1.07 16.91
C PRO A 120 -4.85 -1.54 15.78
N ILE A 121 -5.90 -0.79 15.43
CA ILE A 121 -6.80 -1.14 14.33
C ILE A 121 -6.05 -1.06 12.99
N VAL A 122 -5.32 0.02 12.74
CA VAL A 122 -4.50 0.16 11.53
C VAL A 122 -3.48 -0.98 11.44
N LEU A 123 -2.82 -1.30 12.55
CA LEU A 123 -1.88 -2.42 12.62
C LEU A 123 -2.58 -3.77 12.33
N LEU A 124 -3.79 -3.98 12.87
CA LEU A 124 -4.58 -5.19 12.64
C LEU A 124 -4.95 -5.35 11.16
N PHE A 125 -5.40 -4.28 10.50
CA PHE A 125 -5.69 -4.29 9.05
C PHE A 125 -4.44 -4.58 8.22
N MET A 126 -3.30 -3.97 8.59
CA MET A 126 -2.03 -4.25 7.94
C MET A 126 -1.60 -5.72 8.11
N LEU A 127 -1.74 -6.27 9.32
CA LEU A 127 -1.46 -7.68 9.61
C LEU A 127 -2.40 -8.62 8.84
N PHE A 128 -3.69 -8.30 8.72
CA PHE A 128 -4.64 -9.07 7.93
C PHE A 128 -4.28 -9.13 6.45
N SER A 129 -3.61 -8.11 5.89
CA SER A 129 -3.10 -8.15 4.51
C SER A 129 -1.76 -8.90 4.40
N ALA A 130 -0.90 -8.78 5.41
CA ALA A 130 0.45 -9.32 5.42
C ALA A 130 0.46 -10.83 5.70
N ILE A 131 -0.33 -11.30 6.67
CA ILE A 131 -0.35 -12.69 7.13
C ILE A 131 -0.73 -13.66 6.00
N PRO A 132 -1.82 -13.46 5.23
CA PRO A 132 -2.16 -14.35 4.11
C PRO A 132 -1.06 -14.36 3.04
N SER A 133 -0.48 -13.20 2.75
CA SER A 133 0.62 -13.07 1.78
C SER A 133 1.87 -13.84 2.23
N LEU A 134 2.18 -13.78 3.52
CA LEU A 134 3.31 -14.49 4.14
C LEU A 134 3.06 -16.00 4.20
N LEU A 135 1.83 -16.43 4.51
CA LEU A 135 1.41 -17.83 4.51
C LEU A 135 1.47 -18.43 3.10
N ILE A 136 0.90 -17.77 2.09
CA ILE A 136 0.91 -18.23 0.70
C ILE A 136 2.36 -18.31 0.19
N THR A 137 3.18 -17.27 0.47
CA THR A 137 4.60 -17.27 0.09
C THR A 137 5.38 -18.37 0.79
N GLY A 138 5.06 -18.63 2.05
CA GLY A 138 5.62 -19.72 2.85
C GLY A 138 5.29 -21.09 2.26
N VAL A 139 4.02 -21.35 1.96
CA VAL A 139 3.54 -22.60 1.33
C VAL A 139 4.22 -22.83 -0.03
N ILE A 140 4.26 -21.81 -0.88
CA ILE A 140 4.87 -21.91 -2.23
C ILE A 140 6.39 -22.21 -2.15
N ASN A 141 7.08 -21.67 -1.16
CA ASN A 141 8.53 -21.87 -1.01
C ASN A 141 8.91 -22.99 -0.03
N TRP A 142 7.93 -23.63 0.63
CA TRP A 142 8.14 -24.68 1.64
C TRP A 142 9.01 -25.83 1.12
N GLN A 143 8.76 -26.28 -0.10
CA GLN A 143 9.53 -27.37 -0.73
C GLN A 143 11.01 -27.01 -0.97
N LYS A 144 11.33 -25.75 -1.25
CA LYS A 144 12.73 -25.30 -1.39
C LYS A 144 13.43 -25.20 -0.04
N PHE A 145 12.69 -24.92 1.02
CA PHE A 145 13.22 -24.84 2.37
C PHE A 145 13.56 -26.25 2.90
N LEU A 146 12.68 -27.23 2.63
CA LEU A 146 12.92 -28.63 2.98
C LEU A 146 14.09 -29.24 2.19
N ARG A 147 14.23 -28.94 0.90
CA ARG A 147 15.32 -29.46 0.05
C ARG A 147 16.70 -28.85 0.30
N ARG A 148 16.81 -27.77 1.09
CA ARG A 148 18.11 -27.16 1.47
C ARG A 148 18.75 -27.79 2.72
N LYS A 149 18.04 -28.70 3.39
CA LYS A 149 18.51 -29.41 4.59
C LYS A 149 18.96 -30.86 4.31
N GLN A 150 18.97 -31.29 3.05
CA GLN A 150 19.68 -32.48 2.56
C GLN A 150 20.92 -32.03 1.80
#